data_AF-A0A951UJR5-F1
#
_entry.id   AF-A0A951UJR5-F1
#
_cell.length_a   1.000
_cell.length_b   1.000
_cell.length_c   1.000
_cell.angle_alpha   90.00
_cell.angle_beta   90.00
_cell.angle_gamma   90.00
#
_symmetry.space_group_name_H-M   'P 1'
#
loop_
_entity.id
_entity.type
_entity.pdbx_description
1 polymer ?
#
loop_
_entity_poly.entity_id
_entity_poly.type
_entity_poly.pdbx_seq_one_letter_code
_entity_poly.pdbx_strand_id
1 'polypeptide(L)'
;MKQLTGFTPIAALPESTAASAKKQLLDTIDWLQKEGAASETNLNLLIAIVQSILWSEESYTRFLQCGFDTAIELFDISSQNWDFEEAMLSRHNPRNWNEYKQLEEVRAIEAN
;
A
#
# COMPACT_ATOMS: atom_id res chain seq x y z
N MET A 1 -21.06 7.49 -55.57
CA MET A 1 -20.17 8.20 -54.63
C MET A 1 -20.71 7.98 -53.22
N LYS A 2 -20.03 7.22 -52.37
CA LYS A 2 -20.43 7.00 -50.97
C LYS A 2 -19.65 7.98 -50.10
N GLN A 3 -20.33 8.90 -49.41
CA GLN A 3 -19.71 9.82 -48.47
C GLN A 3 -19.26 9.04 -47.23
N LEU A 4 -17.95 8.98 -47.00
CA LEU A 4 -17.34 8.51 -45.76
C LEU A 4 -17.38 9.66 -44.75
N THR A 5 -18.49 9.80 -44.04
CA THR A 5 -18.52 10.65 -42.83
C THR A 5 -17.79 9.89 -41.72
N GLY A 6 -16.48 10.10 -41.63
CA GLY A 6 -15.58 9.54 -40.61
C GLY A 6 -15.77 10.19 -39.24
N PHE A 7 -17.00 10.23 -38.75
CA PHE A 7 -17.31 10.67 -37.38
C PHE A 7 -17.97 9.50 -36.65
N THR A 8 -17.16 8.76 -35.91
CA THR A 8 -17.64 7.86 -34.87
C THR A 8 -18.21 8.74 -33.75
N PRO A 9 -19.50 8.58 -33.36
CA PRO A 9 -20.06 9.33 -32.25
C PRO A 9 -19.26 9.01 -30.98
N ILE A 10 -18.87 10.03 -30.22
CA ILE A 10 -18.15 9.88 -28.93
C ILE A 10 -18.88 8.92 -27.98
N ALA A 11 -20.21 8.80 -28.11
CA ALA A 11 -21.07 7.88 -27.36
C ALA A 11 -20.85 6.38 -27.64
N ALA A 12 -20.02 6.01 -28.63
CA ALA A 12 -19.67 4.62 -28.94
C ALA A 12 -18.28 4.21 -28.43
N LEU A 13 -17.55 5.11 -27.77
CA LEU A 13 -16.28 4.78 -27.15
C LEU A 13 -16.55 4.07 -25.81
N PRO A 14 -15.91 2.91 -25.54
CA PRO A 14 -16.01 2.26 -24.23
C PRO A 14 -15.57 3.23 -23.13
N GLU A 15 -16.15 3.08 -21.92
CA GLU A 15 -15.74 3.89 -20.77
C GLU A 15 -14.23 3.82 -20.61
N SER A 16 -13.58 4.99 -20.58
CA SER A 16 -12.15 5.06 -20.36
C SER A 16 -11.82 4.44 -19.00
N THR A 17 -11.04 3.38 -19.03
CA THR A 17 -10.37 2.76 -17.87
C THR A 17 -9.74 3.82 -16.97
N ALA A 18 -9.12 4.84 -17.55
CA ALA A 18 -8.50 5.96 -16.84
C ALA A 18 -9.51 6.86 -16.09
N ALA A 19 -10.73 7.04 -16.61
CA ALA A 19 -11.76 7.83 -15.94
C ALA A 19 -12.36 7.08 -14.74
N SER A 20 -12.62 5.77 -14.90
CA SER A 20 -13.04 4.90 -13.78
C SER A 20 -11.96 4.81 -12.70
N ALA A 21 -10.72 4.61 -13.11
CA ALA A 21 -9.54 4.60 -12.25
C ALA A 21 -9.37 5.91 -11.47
N LYS A 22 -9.53 7.06 -12.14
CA LYS A 22 -9.47 8.38 -11.51
C LYS A 22 -10.49 8.50 -10.38
N LYS A 23 -11.72 8.02 -10.61
CA LYS A 23 -12.77 8.02 -9.59
C LYS A 23 -12.40 7.14 -8.40
N GLN A 24 -11.94 5.91 -8.65
CA GLN A 24 -11.50 5.01 -7.58
C GLN A 24 -10.36 5.59 -6.74
N LEU A 25 -9.42 6.29 -7.37
CA LEU A 25 -8.34 6.94 -6.63
C LEU A 25 -8.84 8.09 -5.74
N LEU A 26 -9.79 8.89 -6.22
CA LEU A 26 -10.43 9.93 -5.40
C LEU A 26 -11.18 9.33 -4.21
N ASP A 27 -11.97 8.26 -4.43
CA ASP A 27 -12.68 7.57 -3.36
C ASP A 27 -11.69 7.00 -2.31
N THR A 28 -10.52 6.54 -2.75
CA THR A 28 -9.46 6.04 -1.87
C THR A 28 -8.81 7.17 -1.07
N ILE A 29 -8.55 8.32 -1.69
CA ILE A 29 -8.02 9.51 -0.99
C ILE A 29 -9.00 10.00 0.07
N ASP A 30 -10.29 10.06 -0.26
CA ASP A 30 -11.36 10.42 0.69
C ASP A 30 -11.40 9.45 1.88
N TRP A 31 -11.20 8.15 1.62
CA TRP A 31 -11.09 7.15 2.68
C TRP A 31 -9.85 7.36 3.55
N LEU A 32 -8.68 7.57 2.95
CA LEU A 32 -7.42 7.85 3.68
C LEU A 32 -7.55 9.08 4.58
N GLN A 33 -8.26 10.11 4.11
CA GLN A 33 -8.53 11.31 4.89
C GLN A 33 -9.46 11.01 6.08
N LYS A 34 -10.53 10.24 5.87
CA LYS A 34 -11.48 9.87 6.94
C LYS A 34 -10.84 9.04 8.04
N GLU A 35 -9.98 8.10 7.67
CA GLU A 35 -9.28 7.22 8.62
C GLU A 35 -8.06 7.88 9.28
N GLY A 36 -7.67 9.08 8.84
CA GLY A 36 -6.43 9.72 9.32
C GLY A 36 -5.18 8.93 8.94
N ALA A 37 -5.25 8.12 7.88
CA ALA A 37 -4.20 7.20 7.46
C ALA A 37 -3.07 7.88 6.65
N ALA A 38 -3.24 9.15 6.31
CA ALA A 38 -2.24 9.96 5.60
C ALA A 38 -2.20 11.39 6.14
N SER A 39 -1.03 12.02 6.08
CA SER A 39 -0.87 13.43 6.42
C SER A 39 -1.60 14.33 5.41
N GLU A 40 -1.99 15.52 5.85
CA GLU A 40 -2.62 16.52 4.97
C GLU A 40 -1.75 16.85 3.74
N THR A 41 -0.44 16.93 3.92
CA THR A 41 0.50 17.16 2.82
C THR A 41 0.47 16.03 1.79
N ASN A 42 0.43 14.77 2.23
CA ASN A 42 0.38 13.62 1.34
C ASN A 42 -0.96 13.57 0.58
N LEU A 43 -2.07 13.84 1.28
CA LEU A 43 -3.40 13.90 0.67
C LEU A 43 -3.46 14.99 -0.40
N ASN A 44 -2.95 16.19 -0.10
CA ASN A 44 -2.91 17.30 -1.06
C ASN A 44 -2.09 16.97 -2.31
N LEU A 45 -0.96 16.26 -2.15
CA LEU A 45 -0.14 15.81 -3.27
C LEU A 45 -0.91 14.80 -4.14
N LEU A 46 -1.55 13.80 -3.52
CA LEU A 46 -2.34 12.79 -4.22
C LEU A 46 -3.50 13.42 -4.99
N ILE A 47 -4.21 14.36 -4.39
CA ILE A 47 -5.29 15.12 -5.05
C ILE A 47 -4.75 15.89 -6.26
N ALA A 48 -3.63 16.60 -6.11
CA ALA A 48 -3.03 17.38 -7.18
C ALA A 48 -2.60 16.50 -8.37
N ILE A 49 -2.04 15.32 -8.10
CA ILE A 49 -1.66 14.34 -9.13
C ILE A 49 -2.89 13.87 -9.90
N VAL A 50 -3.96 13.49 -9.20
CA VAL A 50 -5.21 12.99 -9.81
C VAL A 50 -5.95 14.06 -10.59
N GLN A 51 -5.92 15.30 -10.11
CA GLN A 51 -6.56 16.45 -10.76
C GLN A 51 -5.72 17.06 -11.88
N SER A 52 -4.46 16.62 -12.03
CA SER A 52 -3.57 17.11 -13.07
C SER A 52 -4.19 16.99 -14.47
N ILE A 53 -4.02 18.05 -15.27
CA ILE A 53 -4.39 18.06 -16.68
C ILE A 53 -3.60 17.04 -17.50
N LEU A 54 -2.48 16.55 -16.95
CA LEU A 54 -1.62 15.53 -17.55
C LEU A 54 -2.11 14.10 -17.24
N TRP A 55 -3.22 13.94 -16.51
CA TRP A 55 -3.76 12.64 -16.18
C TRP A 55 -4.18 11.88 -17.44
N SER A 56 -3.49 10.77 -17.70
CA SER A 56 -3.71 9.88 -18.83
C SER A 56 -3.66 8.43 -18.36
N GLU A 57 -4.05 7.49 -19.22
CA GLU A 57 -3.96 6.05 -18.91
C GLU A 57 -2.51 5.60 -18.64
N GLU A 58 -1.54 6.17 -19.37
CA GLU A 58 -0.11 5.91 -19.13
C GLU A 58 0.33 6.46 -17.77
N SER A 59 -0.06 7.69 -17.43
CA SER A 59 0.25 8.30 -16.13
C SER A 59 -0.35 7.51 -14.97
N TYR A 60 -1.59 7.01 -15.14
CA TYR A 60 -2.24 6.16 -14.16
C TYR A 60 -1.49 4.84 -13.96
N THR A 61 -1.09 4.18 -15.06
CA THR A 61 -0.34 2.92 -15.00
C THR A 61 0.98 3.10 -14.25
N ARG A 62 1.71 4.18 -14.56
CA ARG A 62 2.98 4.50 -13.86
C ARG A 62 2.77 4.83 -12.39
N PHE A 63 1.69 5.54 -12.06
CA PHE A 63 1.32 5.84 -10.69
C PHE A 63 1.07 4.55 -9.88
N LEU A 64 0.29 3.62 -10.43
CA LEU A 64 0.03 2.34 -9.78
C LEU A 64 1.31 1.51 -9.61
N GLN A 65 2.13 1.41 -10.65
CA GLN A 65 3.39 0.65 -10.59
C GLN A 65 4.29 1.19 -9.48
N CYS A 66 4.49 2.50 -9.44
CA CYS A 66 5.29 3.15 -8.39
C CYS A 66 4.74 2.86 -6.99
N GLY A 67 3.40 2.90 -6.83
CA GLY A 67 2.74 2.55 -5.57
C GLY A 67 2.95 1.09 -5.17
N PHE A 68 2.82 0.15 -6.11
CA PHE A 68 3.05 -1.27 -5.85
C PHE A 68 4.50 -1.57 -5.51
N ASP A 69 5.45 -1.02 -6.24
CA ASP A 69 6.88 -1.20 -5.97
C ASP A 69 7.24 -0.72 -4.56
N THR A 70 6.72 0.45 -4.17
CA THR A 70 6.91 1.00 -2.82
C THR A 70 6.27 0.12 -1.75
N ALA A 71 5.08 -0.42 -1.99
CA ALA A 71 4.39 -1.29 -1.05
C ALA A 71 5.11 -2.64 -0.87
N ILE A 72 5.67 -3.20 -1.94
CA ILE A 72 6.49 -4.41 -1.89
C ILE A 72 7.77 -4.15 -1.09
N GLU A 73 8.47 -3.05 -1.38
CA GLU A 73 9.70 -2.70 -0.64
C GLU A 73 9.43 -2.52 0.85
N LEU A 74 8.34 -1.83 1.21
CA LEU A 74 7.93 -1.68 2.60
C LEU A 74 7.59 -3.02 3.26
N PHE A 75 6.88 -3.89 2.54
CA PHE A 75 6.56 -5.23 3.01
C PHE A 75 7.84 -6.04 3.28
N ASP A 76 8.78 -6.06 2.34
CA ASP A 76 10.04 -6.79 2.48
C ASP A 76 10.86 -6.30 3.67
N ILE A 77 10.96 -4.98 3.85
CA ILE A 77 11.66 -4.38 5.01
C ILE A 77 10.95 -4.74 6.32
N SER A 78 9.62 -4.63 6.36
CA SER A 78 8.85 -4.93 7.57
C SER A 78 8.90 -6.41 7.95
N SER A 79 8.86 -7.32 6.96
CA SER A 79 9.01 -8.77 7.18
C SER A 79 10.38 -9.11 7.75
N GLN A 80 11.45 -8.53 7.21
CA GLN A 80 12.81 -8.74 7.72
C GLN A 80 12.96 -8.25 9.16
N ASN A 81 12.38 -7.09 9.47
CA ASN A 81 12.40 -6.57 10.85
C ASN A 81 11.59 -7.46 11.79
N TRP A 82 10.46 -8.01 11.34
CA TRP A 82 9.64 -8.92 12.15
C TRP A 82 10.39 -10.22 12.48
N ASP A 83 11.02 -10.85 11.49
CA ASP A 83 11.85 -12.06 11.68
C ASP A 83 13.01 -11.79 12.65
N PHE A 84 13.61 -10.60 12.56
CA PHE A 84 14.69 -10.17 13.45
C PHE A 84 14.20 -9.97 14.88
N GLU A 85 13.06 -9.29 15.08
CA GLU A 85 12.47 -9.08 16.40
C GLU A 85 12.06 -10.42 17.05
N GLU A 86 11.46 -11.33 16.28
CA GLU A 86 11.12 -12.67 16.75
C GLU A 86 12.37 -13.46 17.16
N ALA A 87 13.43 -13.42 16.35
CA ALA A 87 14.71 -14.04 16.68
C ALA A 87 15.36 -13.41 17.91
N MET A 88 15.21 -12.10 18.11
CA MET A 88 15.72 -11.39 19.27
C MET A 88 14.97 -11.69 20.57
N LEU A 89 13.70 -12.12 20.49
CA LEU A 89 12.88 -12.48 21.66
C LEU A 89 12.85 -13.99 21.94
N SER A 90 13.31 -14.80 20.98
CA SER A 90 13.30 -16.26 21.07
C SER A 90 14.10 -16.81 22.25
N ARG A 91 13.56 -17.85 22.91
CA ARG A 91 14.29 -18.66 23.91
C ARG A 91 15.50 -19.39 23.35
N HIS A 92 15.57 -19.55 22.03
CA HIS A 92 16.69 -20.19 21.35
C HIS A 92 17.82 -19.20 21.05
N ASN A 93 17.61 -17.90 21.25
CA ASN A 93 18.65 -16.90 21.19
C ASN A 93 19.55 -17.00 22.44
N PRO A 94 20.87 -17.25 22.30
CA PRO A 94 21.77 -17.41 23.43
C PRO A 94 21.82 -16.21 24.38
N ARG A 95 21.50 -15.00 23.89
CA ARG A 95 21.44 -13.79 24.73
C ARG A 95 20.31 -13.83 25.75
N ASN A 96 19.23 -14.57 25.48
CA ASN A 96 18.05 -14.64 26.32
C ASN A 96 18.06 -15.84 27.28
N TRP A 97 19.03 -16.75 27.15
CA TRP A 97 19.06 -18.01 27.90
C TRP A 97 19.03 -17.82 29.42
N ASN A 98 19.63 -16.75 29.95
CA ASN A 98 19.64 -16.51 31.40
C ASN A 98 18.25 -16.16 31.93
N GLU A 99 17.47 -15.32 31.24
CA GLU A 99 16.09 -14.99 31.63
C GLU A 99 15.18 -16.21 31.56
N TYR A 100 15.29 -17.01 30.49
CA TYR A 100 14.46 -18.20 30.34
C TYR A 100 14.82 -19.29 31.36
N LYS A 101 16.10 -19.46 31.73
CA LYS A 101 16.50 -20.37 32.82
C LYS A 101 15.87 -19.98 34.15
N GLN A 102 15.88 -18.69 34.49
CA GLN A 102 15.28 -18.21 35.73
C GLN A 102 13.75 -18.42 35.73
N LEU A 103 13.08 -18.20 34.60
CA LEU A 103 11.64 -18.46 34.45
C LEU A 103 11.29 -19.95 34.58
N GLU A 104 12.11 -20.86 34.06
CA GLU A 104 11.92 -22.31 34.22
C GLU A 104 12.13 -22.76 35.67
N GLU A 105 13.13 -22.21 36.36
CA GLU A 105 13.37 -22.49 37.78
C GLU A 105 12.20 -22.03 38.65
N VAL A 106 11.66 -20.82 38.43
CA VAL A 106 10.50 -20.31 39.16
C VAL A 106 9.25 -21.18 38.94
N ARG A 107 8.96 -21.57 37.69
CA ARG A 107 7.82 -22.45 37.39
C ARG A 107 7.97 -23.85 37.98
N ALA A 108 9.19 -24.38 38.08
CA ALA A 108 9.45 -25.68 38.69
C ALA A 108 9.24 -25.65 40.22
N ILE A 109 9.45 -24.49 40.84
CA ILE A 109 9.19 -24.28 42.28
C ILE A 109 7.69 -24.14 42.54
N GLU A 110 6.94 -23.44 41.68
CA GLU A 110 5.49 -23.25 41.82
C GLU A 110 4.65 -24.52 41.54
N ALA A 111 5.23 -25.50 40.84
CA ALA A 111 4.55 -26.75 40.47
C ALA A 111 4.71 -27.88 41.51
N ASN A 112 5.48 -27.67 42.58
CA ASN A 112 5.67 -28.60 43.71
C ASN A 112 4.97 -28.09 44.98
#